data_AF-A0A7S2JRB7-F1
#
_entry.id   AF-A0A7S2JRB7-F1
#
_cell.length_a   1.000
_cell.length_b   1.000
_cell.length_c   1.000
_cell.angle_alpha   90.00
_cell.angle_beta   90.00
_cell.angle_gamma   90.00
#
_symmetry.space_group_name_H-M   'P 1'
#
loop_
_entity.id
_entity.type
_entity.pdbx_description
1 polymer ?
#
loop_
_entity_poly.entity_id
_entity_poly.type
_entity_poly.pdbx_seq_one_letter_code
_entity_poly.pdbx_strand_id
1 'polypeptide(L)'
;RSRRYRIKLSGDGSTFSDAALAILRAHLHDRMTEEEYKEPKLSFESDHEPESVKTIPIMKEGRAALEKINGEMGLGFDDFDLDYYTDLFREKLGRDPTDVECFDMGQSNSEHSRHWFFGGKMIIDGVEKQNTLFQMVKDTLPKDK
;
A
#
# COMPACT_ATOMS: atom_id res chain seq x y z
N ARG A 1 -18.70 -18.50 5.02
CA ARG A 1 -18.80 -19.76 5.80
C ARG A 1 -18.08 -19.54 7.13
N SER A 2 -18.67 -19.90 8.27
CA SER A 2 -18.02 -19.74 9.59
C SER A 2 -17.72 -21.10 10.24
N ARG A 3 -16.75 -21.11 11.17
CA ARG A 3 -16.38 -22.25 12.00
C ARG A 3 -16.76 -21.96 13.45
N ARG A 4 -17.44 -22.90 14.12
CA ARG A 4 -17.80 -22.78 15.54
C ARG A 4 -17.00 -23.79 16.34
N TYR A 5 -16.24 -23.29 17.31
CA TYR A 5 -15.46 -24.13 18.21
C TYR A 5 -16.17 -24.21 19.57
N ARG A 6 -16.30 -25.41 20.10
CA ARG A 6 -16.68 -25.64 21.50
C ARG A 6 -15.45 -26.19 22.21
N ILE A 7 -14.88 -25.40 23.12
CA ILE A 7 -13.68 -25.77 23.86
C ILE A 7 -14.09 -26.05 25.30
N LYS A 8 -13.66 -27.19 25.84
CA LYS A 8 -13.93 -27.60 27.22
C LYS A 8 -12.62 -27.74 27.98
N LEU A 9 -12.55 -27.20 29.19
CA LEU A 9 -11.45 -27.45 30.12
C LEU A 9 -11.75 -28.71 30.95
N SER A 10 -10.72 -29.51 31.21
CA SER A 10 -10.81 -30.66 32.12
C SER A 10 -10.55 -30.21 33.56
N GLY A 11 -11.61 -30.10 34.36
CA GLY A 11 -11.56 -29.71 35.78
C GLY A 11 -12.72 -28.79 36.15
N ASP A 12 -13.47 -29.13 37.20
CA ASP A 12 -14.67 -28.39 37.64
C ASP A 12 -14.34 -26.94 37.99
N GLY A 13 -15.10 -25.99 37.40
CA GLY A 13 -15.02 -24.56 37.71
C GLY A 13 -13.84 -23.80 37.07
N SER A 14 -13.06 -24.43 36.20
CA SER A 14 -11.94 -23.76 35.53
C SER A 14 -12.40 -22.83 34.40
N THR A 15 -11.96 -21.57 34.43
CA THR A 15 -12.12 -20.59 33.35
C THR A 15 -10.81 -20.46 32.57
N PHE A 16 -10.88 -20.09 31.29
CA PHE A 16 -9.67 -19.78 30.54
C PHE A 16 -9.09 -18.45 31.04
N SER A 17 -7.77 -18.42 31.29
CA SER A 17 -7.05 -17.16 31.45
C SER A 17 -6.94 -16.45 30.09
N ASP A 18 -6.77 -15.13 30.11
CA ASP A 18 -6.59 -14.34 28.88
C ASP A 18 -5.38 -14.82 28.06
N ALA A 19 -4.31 -15.25 28.72
CA ALA A 19 -3.13 -15.82 28.08
C ALA A 19 -3.46 -17.14 27.35
N ALA A 20 -4.26 -18.02 27.97
CA ALA A 20 -4.68 -19.27 27.33
C ALA A 20 -5.61 -19.00 26.13
N LEU A 21 -6.51 -18.02 26.24
CA LEU A 21 -7.37 -17.60 25.12
C LEU A 21 -6.55 -17.03 23.96
N ALA A 22 -5.52 -16.23 24.24
CA ALA A 22 -4.64 -15.68 23.21
C ALA A 22 -3.92 -16.78 22.42
N ILE A 23 -3.41 -17.80 23.11
CA ILE A 23 -2.76 -18.95 22.45
C ILE A 23 -3.77 -19.70 21.58
N LEU A 24 -4.98 -19.97 22.09
CA LEU A 24 -6.02 -20.64 21.33
C LEU A 24 -6.41 -19.84 20.07
N ARG A 25 -6.61 -18.52 20.18
CA ARG A 25 -6.93 -17.66 19.03
C ARG A 25 -5.91 -17.79 17.92
N ALA A 26 -4.62 -17.69 18.26
CA ALA A 26 -3.53 -17.77 17.30
C ALA A 26 -3.46 -19.12 16.54
N HIS A 27 -4.01 -20.19 17.10
CA HIS A 27 -4.05 -21.51 16.46
C HIS A 27 -5.37 -21.80 15.72
N LEU A 28 -6.46 -21.12 16.09
CA LEU A 28 -7.81 -21.45 15.63
C LEU A 28 -8.26 -20.62 14.43
N HIS A 29 -7.65 -19.46 14.20
CA HIS A 29 -7.94 -18.62 13.04
C HIS A 29 -6.69 -17.93 12.49
N ASP A 30 -6.74 -17.59 11.21
CA ASP A 30 -5.73 -16.74 10.56
C ASP A 30 -6.06 -15.26 10.79
N ARG A 31 -5.19 -14.58 11.54
CA ARG A 31 -5.35 -13.15 11.87
C ARG A 31 -5.45 -12.23 10.66
N MET A 32 -4.97 -12.63 9.48
CA MET A 32 -4.97 -11.81 8.27
C MET A 32 -6.27 -11.93 7.47
N THR A 33 -7.03 -13.02 7.65
CA THR A 33 -8.18 -13.36 6.79
C THR A 33 -9.45 -13.73 7.55
N GLU A 34 -9.37 -13.91 8.87
CA GLU A 34 -10.47 -14.35 9.71
C GLU A 34 -10.65 -13.47 10.95
N GLU A 35 -11.88 -13.41 11.45
CA GLU A 35 -12.28 -12.60 12.60
C GLU A 35 -13.00 -13.48 13.65
N GLU A 36 -12.69 -13.27 14.93
CA GLU A 36 -13.39 -13.94 16.04
C GLU A 36 -14.73 -13.26 16.34
N TYR A 37 -15.80 -14.06 16.33
CA TYR A 37 -17.10 -13.63 16.83
C TYR A 37 -17.40 -14.29 18.18
N LYS A 38 -17.57 -13.46 19.21
CA LYS A 38 -17.97 -13.93 20.55
C LYS A 38 -19.40 -14.49 20.57
N GLU A 39 -20.26 -13.94 19.72
CA GLU A 39 -21.64 -14.36 19.55
C GLU A 39 -21.93 -14.61 18.06
N PRO A 40 -22.89 -15.47 17.71
CA PRO A 40 -23.26 -15.66 16.31
C PRO A 40 -23.74 -14.35 15.67
N LYS A 41 -23.06 -13.89 14.60
CA LYS A 41 -23.57 -12.79 13.78
C LYS A 41 -24.87 -13.20 13.08
N LEU A 42 -25.88 -12.33 13.20
CA LEU A 42 -27.23 -12.54 12.65
C LEU A 42 -27.45 -11.84 11.30
N SER A 43 -26.63 -10.83 10.97
CA SER A 43 -26.66 -10.10 9.70
C SER A 43 -25.26 -9.77 9.20
N PHE A 44 -25.15 -9.56 7.88
CA PHE A 44 -23.97 -9.04 7.18
C PHE A 44 -24.24 -7.66 6.55
N GLU A 45 -25.39 -7.06 6.83
CA GLU A 45 -25.68 -5.69 6.43
C GLU A 45 -24.67 -4.75 7.11
N SER A 46 -24.23 -3.75 6.35
CA SER A 46 -23.24 -2.78 6.76
C SER A 46 -23.86 -1.41 6.67
N ASP A 47 -23.82 -0.65 7.75
CA ASP A 47 -24.21 0.78 7.78
C ASP A 47 -23.08 1.68 7.24
N HIS A 48 -22.12 1.10 6.51
CA HIS A 48 -20.97 1.82 5.98
C HIS A 48 -21.35 2.61 4.73
N GLU A 49 -21.21 3.92 4.81
CA GLU A 49 -21.32 4.83 3.68
C GLU A 49 -19.93 5.09 3.05
N PRO A 50 -19.82 5.08 1.71
CA PRO A 50 -18.56 5.37 1.03
C PRO A 50 -18.01 6.75 1.40
N GLU A 51 -16.70 6.82 1.68
CA GLU A 51 -16.02 8.09 1.91
C GLU A 51 -16.05 8.96 0.64
N SER A 52 -16.22 10.27 0.84
CA SER A 52 -16.14 11.25 -0.23
C SER A 52 -14.68 11.53 -0.62
N VAL A 53 -14.45 11.80 -1.90
CA VAL A 53 -13.15 12.21 -2.45
C VAL A 53 -12.66 13.49 -1.77
N LYS A 54 -11.38 13.50 -1.36
CA LYS A 54 -10.75 14.64 -0.69
C LYS A 54 -9.87 15.41 -1.68
N THR A 55 -9.85 16.73 -1.54
CA THR A 55 -8.97 17.62 -2.32
C THR A 55 -7.76 17.98 -1.47
N ILE A 56 -6.56 17.87 -2.02
CA ILE A 56 -5.30 18.12 -1.32
C ILE A 56 -4.85 19.56 -1.62
N PRO A 57 -4.74 20.45 -0.61
CA PRO A 57 -4.63 21.89 -0.81
C PRO A 57 -3.22 22.37 -1.22
N ILE A 58 -2.62 21.76 -2.26
CA ILE A 58 -1.27 22.11 -2.76
C ILE A 58 -1.20 23.56 -3.24
N MET A 59 -2.26 24.14 -3.78
CA MET A 59 -2.27 25.53 -4.24
C MET A 59 -2.04 26.51 -3.08
N LYS A 60 -2.54 26.18 -1.88
CA LYS A 60 -2.46 27.02 -0.69
C LYS A 60 -1.28 26.65 0.20
N GLU A 61 -1.06 25.36 0.41
CA GLU A 61 -0.12 24.81 1.38
C GLU A 61 1.17 24.29 0.73
N GLY A 62 1.23 24.26 -0.60
CA GLY A 62 2.39 23.84 -1.36
C GLY A 62 2.75 22.38 -1.14
N ARG A 63 4.05 22.10 -1.24
CA ARG A 63 4.66 20.78 -1.06
C ARG A 63 4.26 20.11 0.26
N ALA A 64 4.07 20.89 1.33
CA ALA A 64 3.71 20.36 2.65
C ALA A 64 2.36 19.61 2.65
N ALA A 65 1.41 20.03 1.81
CA ALA A 65 0.14 19.32 1.65
C ALA A 65 0.36 17.91 1.07
N LEU A 66 1.28 17.80 0.12
CA LEU A 66 1.61 16.55 -0.55
C LEU A 66 2.45 15.62 0.34
N GLU A 67 3.38 16.17 1.13
CA GLU A 67 4.12 15.42 2.15
C GLU A 67 3.18 14.79 3.18
N LYS A 68 2.17 15.55 3.62
CA LYS A 68 1.19 15.08 4.60
C LYS A 68 0.41 13.87 4.06
N ILE A 69 -0.19 13.99 2.87
CA ILE A 69 -0.96 12.89 2.29
C ILE A 69 -0.06 11.69 1.92
N ASN A 70 1.20 11.94 1.52
CA ASN A 70 2.20 10.89 1.29
C ASN A 70 2.41 10.04 2.54
N GLY A 71 2.58 10.68 3.71
CA GLY A 71 2.73 10.00 4.99
C GLY A 71 1.45 9.31 5.48
N GLU A 72 0.30 9.95 5.32
CA GLU A 72 -0.99 9.41 5.77
C GLU A 72 -1.43 8.18 4.97
N MET A 73 -1.24 8.18 3.65
CA MET A 73 -1.64 7.08 2.77
C MET A 73 -0.50 6.11 2.41
N GLY A 74 0.74 6.41 2.79
CA GLY A 74 1.91 5.61 2.43
C GLY A 74 2.15 5.56 0.93
N LEU A 75 2.13 6.71 0.25
CA LEU A 75 2.21 6.79 -1.23
C LEU A 75 3.60 6.47 -1.77
N GLY A 76 4.64 6.57 -0.93
CA GLY A 76 6.01 6.21 -1.30
C GLY A 76 6.73 7.25 -2.16
N PHE A 77 6.25 8.51 -2.19
CA PHE A 77 6.93 9.59 -2.90
C PHE A 77 8.26 9.93 -2.23
N ASP A 78 9.29 10.07 -3.05
CA ASP A 78 10.57 10.66 -2.65
C ASP A 78 10.58 12.19 -2.83
N ASP A 79 11.72 12.82 -2.52
CA ASP A 79 11.83 14.28 -2.63
C ASP A 79 11.63 14.78 -4.07
N PHE A 80 12.08 14.02 -5.06
CA PHE A 80 11.92 14.38 -6.47
C PHE A 80 10.45 14.28 -6.90
N ASP A 81 9.76 13.22 -6.51
CA ASP A 81 8.33 13.05 -6.77
C ASP A 81 7.51 14.19 -6.16
N LEU A 82 7.81 14.54 -4.90
CA LEU A 82 7.13 15.62 -4.17
C LEU A 82 7.31 16.97 -4.87
N ASP A 83 8.52 17.27 -5.32
CA ASP A 83 8.81 18.51 -6.06
C ASP A 83 8.11 18.51 -7.43
N TYR A 84 8.25 17.41 -8.18
CA TYR A 84 7.66 17.26 -9.50
C TYR A 84 6.14 17.40 -9.50
N TYR A 85 5.44 16.71 -8.59
CA TYR A 85 3.99 16.78 -8.53
C TYR A 85 3.49 18.11 -7.97
N THR A 86 4.21 18.71 -7.02
CA THR A 86 3.88 20.06 -6.55
C THR A 86 3.92 21.05 -7.71
N ASP A 87 4.99 21.03 -8.52
CA ASP A 87 5.12 21.90 -9.69
C ASP A 87 4.09 21.58 -10.77
N LEU A 88 3.79 20.30 -11.01
CA LEU A 88 2.77 19.89 -11.97
C LEU A 88 1.40 20.49 -11.63
N PHE A 89 0.95 20.31 -10.39
CA PHE A 89 -0.37 20.78 -9.98
C PHE A 89 -0.45 22.30 -9.85
N ARG A 90 0.61 22.95 -9.34
CA ARG A 90 0.63 24.41 -9.16
C ARG A 90 0.86 25.17 -10.45
N GLU A 91 1.90 24.82 -11.19
CA GLU A 91 2.41 25.63 -12.28
C GLU A 91 1.85 25.21 -13.64
N LYS A 92 1.51 23.93 -13.82
CA LYS A 92 1.01 23.42 -15.12
C LYS A 92 -0.51 23.28 -15.15
N LEU A 93 -1.09 22.70 -14.09
CA LEU A 93 -2.53 22.45 -14.04
C LEU A 93 -3.31 23.57 -13.36
N GLY A 94 -2.69 24.31 -12.44
CA GLY A 94 -3.31 25.42 -11.72
C GLY A 94 -4.48 25.00 -10.82
N ARG A 95 -4.43 23.78 -10.25
CA ARG A 95 -5.47 23.26 -9.36
C ARG A 95 -4.91 22.29 -8.34
N ASP A 96 -5.67 22.05 -7.28
CA ASP A 96 -5.40 21.00 -6.31
C ASP A 96 -5.67 19.59 -6.91
N PRO A 97 -4.84 18.58 -6.58
CA PRO A 97 -5.16 17.18 -6.83
C PRO A 97 -6.20 16.65 -5.85
N THR A 98 -6.84 15.54 -6.24
CA THR A 98 -7.61 14.70 -5.33
C THR A 98 -6.75 13.61 -4.68
N ASP A 99 -7.21 13.07 -3.55
CA ASP A 99 -6.60 11.90 -2.91
C ASP A 99 -6.53 10.68 -3.84
N VAL A 100 -7.54 10.49 -4.70
CA VAL A 100 -7.53 9.45 -5.74
C VAL A 100 -6.41 9.66 -6.76
N GLU A 101 -6.19 10.90 -7.22
CA GLU A 101 -5.09 11.23 -8.13
C GLU A 101 -3.73 11.03 -7.46
N CYS A 102 -3.59 11.45 -6.19
CA CYS A 102 -2.37 11.20 -5.40
C CYS A 102 -2.09 9.69 -5.27
N PHE A 103 -3.12 8.89 -5.01
CA PHE A 103 -2.98 7.43 -4.91
C PHE A 103 -2.57 6.81 -6.24
N ASP A 104 -3.22 7.19 -7.35
CA ASP A 104 -2.85 6.70 -8.68
C ASP A 104 -1.41 7.05 -9.04
N MET A 105 -0.96 8.28 -8.77
CA MET A 105 0.43 8.68 -9.00
C MET A 105 1.42 7.79 -8.24
N GLY A 106 1.15 7.50 -6.95
CA GLY A 106 1.97 6.61 -6.12
C GLY A 106 2.05 5.19 -6.67
N GLN A 107 0.94 4.65 -7.17
CA GLN A 107 0.93 3.29 -7.73
C GLN A 107 1.57 3.24 -9.12
N SER A 108 1.21 4.17 -9.98
CA SER A 108 1.62 4.22 -11.39
C SER A 108 3.10 4.59 -11.56
N ASN A 109 3.68 5.37 -10.65
CA ASN A 109 5.11 5.74 -10.68
C ASN A 109 5.99 4.98 -9.67
N SER A 110 5.43 4.02 -8.93
CA SER A 110 6.22 3.11 -8.11
C SER A 110 7.29 2.38 -8.92
N GLU A 111 8.37 1.96 -8.26
CA GLU A 111 9.40 1.11 -8.87
C GLU A 111 8.77 -0.12 -9.52
N HIS A 112 7.84 -0.77 -8.83
CA HIS A 112 7.25 -2.02 -9.29
C HIS A 112 6.54 -1.85 -10.65
N SER A 113 5.90 -0.70 -10.86
CA SER A 113 5.17 -0.39 -12.10
C SER A 113 6.06 0.14 -13.21
N ARG A 114 7.09 0.92 -12.89
CA ARG A 114 7.94 1.61 -13.89
C ARG A 114 9.29 0.96 -14.14
N HIS A 115 9.68 0.02 -13.27
CA HIS A 115 10.95 -0.68 -13.29
C HIS A 115 12.15 0.27 -13.42
N TRP A 116 12.16 1.32 -12.58
CA TRP A 116 13.19 2.36 -12.62
C TRP A 116 14.61 1.80 -12.56
N PHE A 117 14.84 0.73 -11.78
CA PHE A 117 16.15 0.07 -11.72
C PHE A 117 16.55 -0.61 -13.03
N PHE A 118 15.61 -1.22 -13.75
CA PHE A 118 15.91 -1.85 -15.04
C PHE A 118 16.16 -0.84 -16.16
N GLY A 119 15.50 0.32 -16.10
CA GLY A 119 15.71 1.45 -17.01
C GLY A 119 16.85 2.37 -16.59
N GLY A 120 17.38 2.21 -15.37
CA GLY A 120 18.38 3.07 -14.79
C GLY A 120 19.77 2.89 -15.39
N LYS A 121 20.58 3.95 -15.27
CA LYS A 121 22.01 3.90 -15.57
C LYS A 121 22.73 3.10 -14.48
N MET A 122 23.69 2.27 -14.88
CA MET A 122 24.50 1.49 -13.95
C MET A 122 25.93 2.00 -13.91
N ILE A 123 26.45 2.22 -12.72
CA ILE A 123 27.87 2.52 -12.48
C ILE A 123 28.41 1.40 -11.58
N ILE A 124 29.35 0.61 -12.08
CA ILE A 124 29.96 -0.51 -11.34
C ILE A 124 31.45 -0.21 -11.24
N ASP A 125 31.97 -0.14 -10.00
CA ASP A 125 33.36 0.20 -9.70
C ASP A 125 33.81 1.52 -10.34
N GLY A 126 32.92 2.52 -10.35
CA GLY A 126 33.18 3.84 -10.94
C GLY A 126 33.07 3.90 -12.46
N VAL A 127 32.72 2.79 -13.14
CA VAL A 127 32.57 2.73 -14.59
C VAL A 127 31.10 2.66 -14.98
N GLU A 128 30.60 3.69 -15.69
CA GLU A 128 29.26 3.69 -16.29
C GLU A 128 29.16 2.59 -17.36
N LYS A 129 28.13 1.77 -17.27
CA LYS A 129 27.84 0.72 -18.26
C LYS A 129 27.05 1.32 -19.41
N GLN A 130 27.39 0.88 -20.62
CA GLN A 130 26.77 1.39 -21.86
C GLN A 130 25.27 1.08 -21.94
N ASN A 131 24.86 -0.10 -21.46
CA ASN A 131 23.48 -0.58 -21.55
C ASN A 131 22.82 -0.60 -20.16
N THR A 132 21.52 -0.32 -20.13
CA THR A 132 20.65 -0.59 -18.98
C THR A 132 20.33 -2.09 -18.90
N LEU A 133 19.79 -2.56 -17.77
CA LEU A 133 19.38 -3.97 -17.64
C LEU A 133 18.32 -4.34 -18.68
N PHE A 134 17.37 -3.44 -18.96
CA PHE A 134 16.38 -3.67 -20.02
C PHE A 134 17.03 -3.85 -21.40
N GLN A 135 18.03 -3.05 -21.73
CA GLN A 135 18.74 -3.16 -23.00
C GLN A 135 19.50 -4.49 -23.08
N MET A 136 20.20 -4.88 -22.02
CA MET A 136 20.89 -6.17 -21.96
C MET A 136 19.95 -7.36 -22.19
N VAL A 137 18.75 -7.34 -21.59
CA VAL A 137 17.74 -8.40 -21.81
C VAL A 137 17.22 -8.35 -23.25
N LYS A 138 16.91 -7.17 -23.79
CA LYS A 138 16.42 -7.01 -25.17
C LYS A 138 17.46 -7.43 -26.22
N ASP A 139 18.75 -7.25 -25.94
CA ASP A 139 19.82 -7.64 -26.86
C ASP A 139 19.89 -9.15 -27.11
N THR A 140 19.30 -9.96 -26.22
CA THR A 140 19.17 -11.42 -26.42
C THR A 140 18.03 -11.81 -27.35
N LEU A 141 17.14 -10.87 -27.71
CA LEU A 141 16.04 -11.13 -28.63
C LEU A 141 16.57 -11.26 -30.07
N PRO A 142 15.95 -12.11 -30.91
CA PRO A 142 16.29 -12.16 -32.34
C PRO A 142 16.10 -10.79 -32.99
N LYS A 143 17.11 -10.33 -33.74
CA LYS A 143 17.10 -9.00 -34.37
C LYS A 143 16.22 -8.92 -35.64
N ASP A 144 15.77 -10.07 -36.12
CA ASP A 144 15.12 -10.23 -37.43
C ASP A 144 13.61 -10.56 -37.31
N LYS A 145 12.94 -10.06 -36.27
CA LYS A 145 11.48 -10.13 -36.12
C LYS A 145 10.87 -8.76 -35.90
#